data_AF-A0ABD3TAI8-F1
#
_entry.id   AF-A0ABD3TAI8-F1
#
_cell.length_a   1.000
_cell.length_b   1.000
_cell.length_c   1.000
_cell.angle_alpha   90.00
_cell.angle_beta   90.00
_cell.angle_gamma   90.00
#
_symmetry.space_group_name_H-M   'P 1'
#
loop_
_entity.id
_entity.type
_entity.pdbx_description
1 polymer ?
#
loop_
_entity_poly.entity_id
_entity_poly.type
_entity_poly.pdbx_seq_one_letter_code
_entity_poly.pdbx_strand_id
1 'polypeptide(L)'
;MAINLRNLEDNDVFTVETRDVPPSHFLFKIQNFSSLSENGIDEYESTEFTAGEYKWKIIVYPNWQESGNDGDNVNVFLAVADTKSLPTRWEFNAVSTIFLYNQKSDNFLSIRGRTQRFHALNLKWGFCISKSSLIDPCNGYLVNDDCVFGAEVFIIKSQGVVECLSVSKVGEHYQRCLKIPQFSKLEKKWVSEKFLACDLNWKLEVHPRGFGEGKGCSISIFLRLVDSMKVKAKYTLTMKDQIKGKHCTFSGSSWFASGSDNCGSRSFMPISDMNDPGKGYLVKDCCIVEVEISVQATVHNKIMRYEYLQFQFENWNLLQVRRWNFFIIS
;
A
#
# COMPACT_ATOMS: atom_id res chain seq x y z
N MET A 1 -20.22 -33.02 4.87
CA MET A 1 -21.01 -33.69 3.82
C MET A 1 -20.67 -32.98 2.51
N ALA A 2 -20.36 -33.71 1.44
CA ALA A 2 -19.83 -33.12 0.21
C ALA A 2 -20.98 -32.64 -0.69
N ILE A 3 -21.03 -31.34 -0.95
CA ILE A 3 -21.92 -30.78 -1.97
C ILE A 3 -21.32 -31.11 -3.32
N ASN A 4 -22.12 -31.66 -4.22
CA ASN A 4 -21.69 -31.92 -5.58
C ASN A 4 -21.70 -30.60 -6.37
N LEU A 5 -20.52 -29.99 -6.47
CA LEU A 5 -20.27 -28.77 -7.23
C LEU A 5 -19.57 -29.15 -8.53
N ARG A 6 -20.07 -28.67 -9.67
CA ARG A 6 -19.36 -28.77 -10.95
C ARG A 6 -19.12 -27.39 -11.53
N ASN A 7 -18.05 -27.32 -12.30
CA ASN A 7 -17.61 -26.13 -13.00
C ASN A 7 -18.46 -25.93 -14.28
N LEU A 8 -18.75 -24.67 -14.62
CA LEU A 8 -19.44 -24.28 -15.84
C LEU A 8 -18.48 -23.83 -16.96
N GLU A 9 -17.22 -23.53 -16.65
CA GLU A 9 -16.17 -23.15 -17.62
C GLU A 9 -14.90 -24.00 -17.39
N ASP A 10 -14.62 -24.91 -18.31
CA ASP A 10 -13.53 -25.90 -18.24
C ASP A 10 -12.16 -25.25 -17.91
N ASN A 11 -11.45 -25.79 -16.90
CA ASN A 11 -10.08 -25.49 -16.43
C ASN A 11 -9.81 -24.59 -15.20
N ASP A 12 -10.79 -24.14 -14.40
CA ASP A 12 -10.49 -23.39 -13.15
C ASP A 12 -10.88 -24.12 -11.84
N VAL A 13 -9.99 -24.07 -10.85
CA VAL A 13 -10.16 -24.75 -9.55
C VAL A 13 -10.80 -23.79 -8.55
N PHE A 14 -12.05 -24.04 -8.16
CA PHE A 14 -12.69 -23.33 -7.06
C PHE A 14 -12.14 -23.79 -5.71
N THR A 15 -12.09 -22.88 -4.75
CA THR A 15 -11.86 -23.23 -3.35
C THR A 15 -13.20 -23.22 -2.62
N VAL A 16 -13.51 -24.31 -1.94
CA VAL A 16 -14.77 -24.47 -1.20
C VAL A 16 -14.45 -24.57 0.28
N GLU A 17 -15.04 -23.70 1.08
CA GLU A 17 -14.84 -23.66 2.53
C GLU A 17 -16.14 -23.33 3.27
N THR A 18 -16.18 -23.59 4.57
CA THR A 18 -17.28 -23.15 5.44
C THR A 18 -16.82 -21.91 6.22
N ARG A 19 -17.67 -20.89 6.29
CA ARG A 19 -17.37 -19.61 6.93
C ARG A 19 -18.55 -19.14 7.76
N ASP A 20 -18.32 -18.78 9.03
CA ASP A 20 -19.39 -18.29 9.91
C ASP A 20 -19.73 -16.80 9.67
N VAL A 21 -18.83 -16.08 9.01
CA VAL A 21 -18.98 -14.65 8.71
C VAL A 21 -19.85 -14.47 7.45
N PRO A 22 -20.80 -13.51 7.41
CA PRO A 22 -21.61 -13.23 6.23
C PRO A 22 -20.81 -12.58 5.08
N PRO A 23 -21.27 -12.67 3.82
CA PRO A 23 -20.66 -12.01 2.67
C PRO A 23 -20.54 -10.50 2.86
N SER A 24 -19.42 -9.92 2.42
CA SER A 24 -19.16 -8.49 2.67
C SER A 24 -19.95 -7.54 1.78
N HIS A 25 -20.43 -7.98 0.61
CA HIS A 25 -20.99 -7.07 -0.39
C HIS A 25 -22.49 -7.26 -0.63
N PHE A 26 -22.97 -8.51 -0.68
CA PHE A 26 -24.36 -8.75 -1.04
C PHE A 26 -24.89 -10.04 -0.44
N LEU A 27 -26.15 -10.01 0.00
CA LEU A 27 -26.91 -11.15 0.47
C LEU A 27 -28.36 -10.95 0.03
N PHE A 28 -28.99 -11.98 -0.52
CA PHE A 28 -30.40 -11.96 -0.85
C PHE A 28 -31.06 -13.31 -0.59
N LYS A 29 -32.36 -13.27 -0.35
CA LYS A 29 -33.20 -14.42 -0.04
C LYS A 29 -34.22 -14.61 -1.15
N ILE A 30 -34.28 -15.82 -1.68
CA ILE A 30 -35.39 -16.28 -2.53
C ILE A 30 -36.38 -16.97 -1.61
N GLN A 31 -37.61 -16.46 -1.59
CA GLN A 31 -38.71 -17.08 -0.87
C GLN A 31 -39.54 -17.95 -1.79
N ASN A 32 -40.04 -19.07 -1.28
CA ASN A 32 -40.73 -20.08 -2.07
C ASN A 32 -39.91 -20.51 -3.30
N PHE A 33 -38.70 -20.99 -3.07
CA PHE A 33 -37.72 -21.34 -4.10
C PHE A 33 -38.29 -22.36 -5.11
N SER A 34 -39.08 -23.35 -4.66
CA SER A 34 -39.71 -24.31 -5.57
C SER A 34 -40.64 -23.64 -6.59
N SER A 35 -41.29 -22.54 -6.18
CA SER A 35 -42.19 -21.77 -7.03
C SER A 35 -41.50 -21.15 -8.24
N LEU A 36 -40.17 -20.96 -8.23
CA LEU A 36 -39.45 -20.56 -9.45
C LEU A 36 -39.67 -21.60 -10.55
N SER A 37 -39.49 -22.87 -10.23
CA SER A 37 -39.65 -23.96 -11.20
C SER A 37 -41.12 -24.20 -11.56
N GLU A 38 -42.01 -24.19 -10.56
CA GLU A 38 -43.44 -24.45 -10.75
C GLU A 38 -44.11 -23.40 -11.65
N ASN A 39 -43.64 -22.15 -11.60
CA ASN A 39 -44.14 -21.06 -12.44
C ASN A 39 -43.37 -20.89 -13.77
N GLY A 40 -42.44 -21.79 -14.09
CA GLY A 40 -41.65 -21.70 -15.33
C GLY A 40 -40.71 -20.51 -15.39
N ILE A 41 -40.17 -20.08 -14.24
CA ILE A 41 -39.15 -19.03 -14.15
C ILE A 41 -37.78 -19.67 -14.36
N ASP A 42 -37.24 -19.51 -15.57
CA ASP A 42 -35.95 -20.09 -15.96
C ASP A 42 -34.75 -19.32 -15.40
N GLU A 43 -34.91 -18.01 -15.16
CA GLU A 43 -33.86 -17.10 -14.72
C GLU A 43 -34.39 -16.09 -13.70
N TYR A 44 -33.61 -15.85 -12.65
CA TYR A 44 -33.80 -14.73 -11.73
C TYR A 44 -32.52 -13.89 -11.65
N GLU A 45 -32.64 -12.58 -11.83
CA GLU A 45 -31.56 -11.62 -11.62
C GLU A 45 -31.79 -10.82 -10.33
N SER A 46 -30.76 -10.73 -9.49
CA SER A 46 -30.81 -9.91 -8.28
C SER A 46 -30.78 -8.42 -8.60
N THR A 47 -31.11 -7.59 -7.60
CA THR A 47 -30.77 -6.15 -7.65
C THR A 47 -29.26 -5.95 -7.80
N GLU A 48 -28.87 -4.82 -8.39
CA GLU A 48 -27.47 -4.43 -8.52
C GLU A 48 -26.87 -4.09 -7.14
N PHE A 49 -25.60 -4.46 -6.95
CA PHE A 49 -24.79 -4.04 -5.80
C PHE A 49 -23.40 -3.59 -6.26
N THR A 50 -22.73 -2.80 -5.44
CA THR A 50 -21.41 -2.23 -5.77
C THR A 50 -20.30 -2.95 -5.02
N ALA A 51 -19.25 -3.34 -5.74
CA ALA A 51 -18.01 -3.84 -5.15
C ALA A 51 -16.82 -3.34 -5.96
N GLY A 52 -15.86 -2.70 -5.27
CA GLY A 52 -14.86 -1.85 -5.91
C GLY A 52 -15.54 -0.67 -6.64
N GLU A 53 -15.14 -0.45 -7.88
CA GLU A 53 -15.68 0.58 -8.78
C GLU A 53 -16.73 0.04 -9.77
N TYR A 54 -17.16 -1.22 -9.62
CA TYR A 54 -18.06 -1.89 -10.55
C TYR A 54 -19.39 -2.26 -9.90
N LYS A 55 -20.43 -2.37 -10.73
CA LYS A 55 -21.74 -2.88 -10.34
C LYS A 55 -21.89 -4.34 -10.75
N TRP A 56 -22.50 -5.11 -9.86
CA TRP A 56 -22.60 -6.55 -9.90
C TRP A 56 -24.03 -7.00 -9.67
N LYS A 57 -24.37 -8.19 -10.14
CA LYS A 57 -25.63 -8.88 -9.84
C LYS A 57 -25.40 -10.38 -9.79
N ILE A 58 -26.20 -11.08 -8.99
CA ILE A 58 -26.25 -12.55 -8.99
C ILE A 58 -27.38 -12.98 -9.93
N ILE A 59 -27.10 -13.97 -10.78
CA ILE A 59 -28.07 -14.59 -11.68
C ILE A 59 -28.24 -16.05 -11.26
N VAL A 60 -29.47 -16.46 -10.99
CA VAL A 60 -29.82 -17.82 -10.59
C VAL A 60 -30.66 -18.46 -11.68
N TYR A 61 -30.24 -19.64 -12.14
CA TYR A 61 -31.00 -20.48 -13.05
C TYR A 61 -31.41 -21.77 -12.32
N PRO A 62 -32.66 -21.89 -11.87
CA PRO A 62 -33.14 -23.05 -11.12
C PRO A 62 -33.13 -24.35 -11.94
N ASN A 63 -33.33 -24.24 -13.25
CA ASN A 63 -33.51 -25.38 -14.17
C ASN A 63 -32.69 -25.28 -15.46
N TRP A 64 -31.51 -24.64 -15.44
CA TRP A 64 -30.72 -24.44 -16.67
C TRP A 64 -30.45 -25.77 -17.39
N GLN A 65 -30.94 -25.85 -18.62
CA GLN A 65 -30.77 -27.01 -19.49
C GLN A 65 -29.96 -26.61 -20.72
N GLU A 66 -28.64 -26.81 -20.65
CA GLU A 66 -27.81 -26.85 -21.85
C GLU A 66 -27.88 -28.25 -22.49
N SER A 67 -27.70 -28.31 -23.81
CA SER A 67 -27.77 -29.55 -24.59
C SER A 67 -26.85 -30.62 -24.00
N GLY A 68 -27.44 -31.65 -23.37
CA GLY A 68 -26.73 -32.77 -22.75
C GLY A 68 -26.80 -32.86 -21.22
N ASN A 69 -27.44 -31.91 -20.53
CA ASN A 69 -27.68 -31.98 -19.07
C ASN A 69 -29.14 -32.40 -18.76
N ASP A 70 -29.34 -33.12 -17.66
CA ASP A 70 -30.65 -33.60 -17.18
C ASP A 70 -31.48 -32.53 -16.45
N GLY A 71 -30.93 -31.32 -16.30
CA GLY A 71 -31.58 -30.21 -15.60
C GLY A 71 -31.57 -30.37 -14.08
N ASP A 72 -30.72 -31.25 -13.52
CA ASP A 72 -30.68 -31.55 -12.08
C ASP A 72 -29.82 -30.57 -11.25
N ASN A 73 -29.41 -29.44 -11.82
CA ASN A 73 -28.55 -28.45 -11.15
C ASN A 73 -29.17 -27.05 -11.12
N VAL A 74 -29.00 -26.36 -9.99
CA VAL A 74 -29.20 -24.92 -9.87
C VAL A 74 -27.89 -24.23 -10.21
N ASN A 75 -27.91 -23.31 -11.17
CA ASN A 75 -26.71 -22.59 -11.61
C ASN A 75 -26.73 -21.17 -11.07
N VAL A 76 -25.61 -20.74 -10.51
CA VAL A 76 -25.50 -19.42 -9.89
C VAL A 76 -24.29 -18.72 -10.47
N PHE A 77 -24.51 -17.55 -11.05
CA PHE A 77 -23.48 -16.72 -11.64
C PHE A 77 -23.40 -15.38 -10.92
N LEU A 78 -22.19 -14.85 -10.85
CA LEU A 78 -21.95 -13.46 -10.54
C LEU A 78 -21.57 -12.72 -11.82
N ALA A 79 -22.31 -11.67 -12.15
CA ALA A 79 -22.18 -10.95 -13.40
C ALA A 79 -21.92 -9.45 -13.18
N VAL A 80 -21.16 -8.84 -14.09
CA VAL A 80 -21.04 -7.38 -14.19
C VAL A 80 -22.36 -6.82 -14.74
N ALA A 81 -23.00 -5.92 -13.99
CA ALA A 81 -24.34 -5.42 -14.32
C ALA A 81 -24.29 -4.25 -15.34
N ASP A 82 -23.56 -3.18 -15.00
CA ASP A 82 -23.54 -1.95 -15.79
C ASP A 82 -22.37 -1.95 -16.77
N THR A 83 -22.51 -2.70 -17.86
CA THR A 83 -21.49 -2.77 -18.92
C THR A 83 -21.46 -1.53 -19.82
N LYS A 84 -22.54 -0.74 -19.83
CA LYS A 84 -22.69 0.46 -20.68
C LYS A 84 -21.91 1.66 -20.16
N SER A 85 -21.75 1.76 -18.84
CA SER A 85 -20.92 2.79 -18.20
C SER A 85 -19.41 2.54 -18.35
N LEU A 86 -19.01 1.35 -18.81
CA LEU A 86 -17.60 0.95 -18.89
C LEU A 86 -16.95 1.41 -20.20
N PRO A 87 -15.64 1.73 -20.19
CA PRO A 87 -14.91 2.10 -21.40
C PRO A 87 -14.95 1.02 -22.48
N THR A 88 -14.84 1.41 -23.75
CA THR A 88 -14.68 0.48 -24.87
C THR A 88 -13.46 -0.42 -24.65
N ARG A 89 -13.62 -1.74 -24.73
CA ARG A 89 -12.59 -2.77 -24.41
C ARG A 89 -12.14 -2.80 -22.95
N TRP A 90 -13.03 -2.48 -22.02
CA TRP A 90 -12.76 -2.72 -20.60
C TRP A 90 -12.41 -4.18 -20.34
N GLU A 91 -11.46 -4.37 -19.44
CA GLU A 91 -11.12 -5.65 -18.85
C GLU A 91 -10.57 -5.43 -17.45
N PHE A 92 -10.85 -6.35 -16.55
CA PHE A 92 -10.24 -6.36 -15.23
C PHE A 92 -10.25 -7.77 -14.65
N ASN A 93 -9.37 -7.99 -13.68
CA ASN A 93 -9.32 -9.23 -12.93
C ASN A 93 -10.00 -9.04 -11.57
N ALA A 94 -10.78 -10.02 -11.15
CA ALA A 94 -11.37 -10.05 -9.83
C ALA A 94 -11.31 -11.46 -9.24
N VAL A 95 -11.37 -11.55 -7.92
CA VAL A 95 -11.70 -12.78 -7.21
C VAL A 95 -13.13 -12.63 -6.75
N SER A 96 -14.02 -13.48 -7.25
CA SER A 96 -15.40 -13.56 -6.76
C SER A 96 -15.61 -14.76 -5.86
N THR A 97 -16.45 -14.59 -4.86
CA THR A 97 -16.91 -15.65 -3.97
C THR A 97 -18.42 -15.58 -3.90
N ILE A 98 -19.08 -16.71 -4.15
CA ILE A 98 -20.52 -16.84 -3.98
C ILE A 98 -20.78 -17.68 -2.74
N PHE A 99 -21.75 -17.26 -1.95
CA PHE A 99 -22.12 -17.88 -0.68
C PHE A 99 -23.49 -18.52 -0.76
N LEU A 100 -23.62 -19.66 -0.09
CA LEU A 100 -24.89 -20.31 0.19
C LEU A 100 -25.04 -20.47 1.70
N TYR A 101 -26.09 -19.88 2.26
CA TYR A 101 -26.28 -19.87 3.72
C TYR A 101 -26.91 -21.16 4.21
N ASN A 102 -26.25 -21.82 5.15
CA ASN A 102 -26.79 -22.95 5.90
C ASN A 102 -27.59 -22.42 7.09
N GLN A 103 -28.91 -22.42 6.94
CA GLN A 103 -29.86 -21.88 7.91
C GLN A 103 -29.99 -22.73 9.18
N LYS A 104 -29.44 -23.96 9.19
CA LYS A 104 -29.43 -24.84 10.37
C LYS A 104 -28.19 -24.68 11.23
N SER A 105 -27.04 -24.51 10.57
CA SER A 105 -25.74 -24.42 11.25
C SER A 105 -25.28 -22.97 11.45
N ASP A 106 -26.07 -22.00 10.97
CA ASP A 106 -25.78 -20.56 11.01
C ASP A 106 -24.39 -20.22 10.44
N ASN A 107 -24.08 -20.78 9.27
CA ASN A 107 -22.82 -20.55 8.57
C ASN A 107 -23.02 -20.54 7.06
N PHE A 108 -21.96 -20.23 6.33
CA PHE A 108 -22.00 -20.09 4.87
C PHE A 108 -21.06 -21.09 4.22
N LEU A 109 -21.56 -21.79 3.21
CA LEU A 109 -20.69 -22.39 2.22
C LEU A 109 -20.15 -21.28 1.32
N SER A 110 -18.83 -21.13 1.29
CA SER A 110 -18.09 -20.19 0.49
C SER A 110 -17.51 -20.90 -0.72
N ILE A 111 -17.88 -20.46 -1.93
CA ILE A 111 -17.37 -20.99 -3.20
C ILE A 111 -16.61 -19.87 -3.88
N ARG A 112 -15.29 -19.94 -3.75
CA ARG A 112 -14.37 -18.90 -4.19
C ARG A 112 -13.72 -19.28 -5.51
N GLY A 113 -13.90 -18.42 -6.51
CA GLY A 113 -13.13 -18.46 -7.75
C GLY A 113 -11.67 -18.09 -7.52
N ARG A 114 -10.79 -18.47 -8.46
CA ARG A 114 -9.42 -17.95 -8.51
C ARG A 114 -9.43 -16.51 -9.01
N THR A 115 -8.48 -16.17 -9.87
CA THR A 115 -8.45 -14.91 -10.58
C THR A 115 -9.27 -15.03 -11.85
N GLN A 116 -10.43 -14.41 -11.86
CA GLN A 116 -11.35 -14.40 -12.98
C GLN A 116 -11.15 -13.12 -13.79
N ARG A 117 -11.05 -13.27 -15.11
CA ARG A 117 -10.94 -12.15 -16.04
C ARG A 117 -12.32 -11.78 -16.55
N PHE A 118 -12.76 -10.57 -16.27
CA PHE A 118 -14.01 -10.02 -16.78
C PHE A 118 -13.72 -9.10 -17.97
N HIS A 119 -14.47 -9.27 -19.05
CA HIS A 119 -14.37 -8.45 -20.25
C HIS A 119 -15.65 -8.55 -21.09
N ALA A 120 -15.76 -7.78 -22.17
CA ALA A 120 -16.97 -7.71 -23.00
C ALA A 120 -17.50 -9.06 -23.55
N LEU A 121 -16.68 -10.12 -23.63
CA LEU A 121 -17.11 -11.46 -24.07
C LEU A 121 -17.32 -12.44 -22.91
N ASN A 122 -16.78 -12.14 -21.72
CA ASN A 122 -16.99 -12.94 -20.51
C ASN A 122 -17.36 -12.02 -19.35
N LEU A 123 -18.67 -11.88 -19.13
CA LEU A 123 -19.28 -10.95 -18.18
C LEU A 123 -19.61 -11.59 -16.84
N LYS A 124 -19.64 -12.92 -16.76
CA LYS A 124 -20.18 -13.65 -15.62
C LYS A 124 -19.39 -14.91 -15.35
N TRP A 125 -19.19 -15.21 -14.08
CA TRP A 125 -18.57 -16.46 -13.63
C TRP A 125 -19.47 -17.12 -12.61
N GLY A 126 -19.57 -18.45 -12.65
CA GLY A 126 -20.52 -19.16 -11.82
C GLY A 126 -20.15 -20.61 -11.55
N PHE A 127 -21.03 -21.26 -10.80
CA PHE A 127 -20.93 -22.67 -10.44
C PHE A 127 -22.32 -23.29 -10.43
N CYS A 128 -22.38 -24.61 -10.44
CA CYS A 128 -23.63 -25.34 -10.31
C CYS A 128 -23.71 -26.10 -8.97
N ILE A 129 -24.91 -26.18 -8.41
CA ILE A 129 -25.25 -26.95 -7.21
C ILE A 129 -26.25 -28.02 -7.62
N SER A 130 -25.97 -29.29 -7.33
CA SER A 130 -27.00 -30.33 -7.50
C SER A 130 -28.25 -30.03 -6.68
N LYS A 131 -29.42 -30.16 -7.29
CA LYS A 131 -30.72 -29.96 -6.61
C LYS A 131 -30.87 -30.89 -5.42
N SER A 132 -30.41 -32.14 -5.56
CA SER A 132 -30.38 -33.10 -4.46
C SER A 132 -29.60 -32.58 -3.25
N SER A 133 -28.43 -31.96 -3.43
CA SER A 133 -27.68 -31.34 -2.32
C SER A 133 -28.38 -30.11 -1.74
N LEU A 134 -29.02 -29.30 -2.57
CA LEU A 134 -29.71 -28.07 -2.14
C LEU A 134 -30.97 -28.40 -1.31
N ILE A 135 -31.76 -29.38 -1.76
CA ILE A 135 -33.05 -29.78 -1.18
C ILE A 135 -32.88 -30.69 0.04
N ASP A 136 -31.78 -31.45 0.13
CA ASP A 136 -31.53 -32.33 1.27
C ASP A 136 -31.61 -31.53 2.59
N PRO A 137 -32.62 -31.81 3.44
CA PRO A 137 -32.78 -31.11 4.70
C PRO A 137 -31.54 -31.20 5.60
N CYS A 138 -30.71 -32.23 5.47
CA CYS A 138 -29.48 -32.39 6.26
C CYS A 138 -28.44 -31.30 5.97
N ASN A 139 -28.45 -30.74 4.76
CA ASN A 139 -27.50 -29.72 4.34
C ASN A 139 -27.91 -28.30 4.76
N GLY A 140 -29.20 -28.06 5.05
CA GLY A 140 -29.69 -26.81 5.66
C GLY A 140 -29.72 -25.59 4.75
N TYR A 141 -29.55 -25.75 3.44
CA TYR A 141 -29.55 -24.64 2.48
C TYR A 141 -30.96 -24.18 2.07
N LEU A 142 -31.90 -25.12 1.97
CA LEU A 142 -33.32 -24.85 1.74
C LEU A 142 -34.12 -25.13 3.03
N VAL A 143 -34.65 -24.08 3.66
CA VAL A 143 -35.45 -24.19 4.91
C VAL A 143 -36.72 -23.37 4.74
N ASN A 144 -37.88 -23.98 5.02
CA ASN A 144 -39.21 -23.38 4.74
C ASN A 144 -39.36 -22.95 3.27
N ASP A 145 -38.79 -23.73 2.36
CA ASP A 145 -38.68 -23.40 0.93
C ASP A 145 -37.98 -22.06 0.63
N ASP A 146 -37.22 -21.53 1.59
CA ASP A 146 -36.42 -20.33 1.39
C ASP A 146 -34.95 -20.69 1.19
N CYS A 147 -34.30 -20.02 0.24
CA CYS A 147 -32.88 -20.18 -0.06
C CYS A 147 -32.17 -18.82 -0.01
N VAL A 148 -30.96 -18.76 0.53
CA VAL A 148 -30.21 -17.51 0.71
C VAL A 148 -28.84 -17.60 0.06
N PHE A 149 -28.61 -16.67 -0.87
CA PHE A 149 -27.35 -16.53 -1.60
C PHE A 149 -26.65 -15.24 -1.20
N GLY A 150 -25.33 -15.18 -1.39
CA GLY A 150 -24.60 -13.93 -1.28
C GLY A 150 -23.36 -13.89 -2.13
N ALA A 151 -22.72 -12.72 -2.19
CA ALA A 151 -21.54 -12.51 -2.98
C ALA A 151 -20.52 -11.60 -2.28
N GLU A 152 -19.27 -11.87 -2.58
CA GLU A 152 -18.13 -11.02 -2.27
C GLU A 152 -17.24 -10.90 -3.50
N VAL A 153 -16.82 -9.68 -3.83
CA VAL A 153 -15.94 -9.42 -4.98
C VAL A 153 -14.75 -8.61 -4.54
N PHE A 154 -13.57 -9.05 -4.93
CA PHE A 154 -12.34 -8.33 -4.75
C PHE A 154 -11.72 -7.99 -6.11
N ILE A 155 -11.69 -6.70 -6.46
CA ILE A 155 -11.07 -6.21 -7.70
C ILE A 155 -9.55 -6.23 -7.54
N ILE A 156 -8.86 -6.93 -8.43
CA ILE A 156 -7.40 -6.98 -8.43
C ILE A 156 -6.87 -5.75 -9.15
N LYS A 157 -6.49 -4.73 -8.37
CA LYS A 157 -5.84 -3.51 -8.89
C LYS A 157 -4.34 -3.70 -9.00
N SER A 158 -3.81 -3.44 -10.18
CA SER A 158 -2.40 -3.64 -10.56
C SER A 158 -1.47 -2.50 -10.12
N GLN A 159 -1.72 -1.86 -8.98
CA GLN A 159 -0.87 -0.78 -8.44
C GLN A 159 0.04 -1.32 -7.33
N GLY A 160 1.15 -1.95 -7.73
CA GLY A 160 2.16 -2.40 -6.78
C GLY A 160 3.04 -1.23 -6.33
N VAL A 161 3.29 -1.14 -5.03
CA VAL A 161 4.35 -0.27 -4.49
C VAL A 161 5.61 -1.11 -4.35
N VAL A 162 6.69 -0.69 -5.00
CA VAL A 162 8.02 -1.31 -4.86
C VAL A 162 8.90 -0.37 -4.05
N GLU A 163 9.42 -0.87 -2.93
CA GLU A 163 10.44 -0.19 -2.12
C GLU A 163 11.82 -0.75 -2.45
N CYS A 164 12.81 0.12 -2.65
CA CYS A 164 14.20 -0.25 -2.84
C CYS A 164 15.09 0.53 -1.87
N LEU A 165 15.80 -0.20 -1.01
CA LEU A 165 16.83 0.36 -0.14
C LEU A 165 18.17 0.36 -0.88
N SER A 166 18.68 1.55 -1.17
CA SER A 166 20.03 1.75 -1.68
C SER A 166 20.96 2.05 -0.51
N VAL A 167 21.86 1.12 -0.21
CA VAL A 167 22.93 1.36 0.78
C VAL A 167 24.11 1.98 0.05
N SER A 168 24.58 3.14 0.51
CA SER A 168 25.72 3.82 -0.10
C SER A 168 27.01 3.03 0.16
N LYS A 169 27.90 2.98 -0.83
CA LYS A 169 29.28 2.58 -0.58
C LYS A 169 29.92 3.69 0.25
N VAL A 170 30.54 3.33 1.37
CA VAL A 170 31.22 4.26 2.28
C VAL A 170 32.17 5.15 1.48
N GLY A 171 31.90 6.47 1.41
CA GLY A 171 32.78 7.38 0.70
C GLY A 171 32.25 8.81 0.46
N GLU A 172 30.94 9.02 0.41
CA GLU A 172 30.41 10.38 0.22
C GLU A 172 30.29 11.12 1.55
N HIS A 173 31.17 12.11 1.70
CA HIS A 173 31.24 13.01 2.84
C HIS A 173 31.05 14.44 2.32
N TYR A 174 30.06 15.14 2.88
CA TYR A 174 29.83 16.54 2.61
C TYR A 174 30.22 17.37 3.83
N GLN A 175 30.90 18.50 3.61
CA GLN A 175 31.22 19.47 4.65
C GLN A 175 31.04 20.88 4.12
N ARG A 176 30.33 21.73 4.87
CA ARG A 176 30.15 23.16 4.53
C ARG A 176 30.02 24.02 5.77
N CYS A 177 30.58 25.23 5.70
CA CYS A 177 30.35 26.29 6.68
C CYS A 177 29.24 27.25 6.22
N LEU A 178 28.33 27.57 7.12
CA LEU A 178 27.24 28.55 6.96
C LEU A 178 27.49 29.73 7.90
N LYS A 179 27.40 30.94 7.36
CA LYS A 179 27.53 32.18 8.13
C LYS A 179 26.15 32.71 8.47
N ILE A 180 25.94 33.08 9.72
CA ILE A 180 24.70 33.64 10.25
C ILE A 180 25.02 35.06 10.72
N PRO A 181 24.88 36.08 9.85
CA PRO A 181 25.10 37.46 10.23
C PRO A 181 23.94 37.99 11.07
N GLN A 182 24.22 39.01 11.87
CA GLN A 182 23.25 39.67 12.73
C GLN A 182 22.55 38.69 13.69
N PHE A 183 23.30 37.74 14.25
CA PHE A 183 22.77 36.63 15.05
C PHE A 183 21.93 37.11 16.23
N SER A 184 22.36 38.19 16.89
CA SER A 184 21.65 38.82 18.02
C SER A 184 20.24 39.30 17.68
N LYS A 185 19.96 39.61 16.40
CA LYS A 185 18.65 40.09 15.93
C LYS A 185 17.66 38.97 15.62
N LEU A 186 18.10 37.72 15.67
CA LEU A 186 17.23 36.58 15.38
C LEU A 186 16.25 36.34 16.55
N GLU A 187 14.96 36.37 16.24
CA GLU A 187 13.91 36.22 17.26
C GLU A 187 13.63 34.75 17.61
N LYS A 188 13.05 34.00 16.66
CA LYS A 188 12.58 32.61 16.90
C LYS A 188 13.54 31.56 16.37
N LYS A 189 13.93 31.69 15.11
CA LYS A 189 14.81 30.76 14.42
C LYS A 189 15.43 31.37 13.18
N TRP A 190 16.55 30.81 12.78
CA TRP A 190 17.17 31.00 11.49
C TRP A 190 17.15 29.67 10.73
N VAL A 191 16.83 29.72 9.44
CA VAL A 191 16.80 28.55 8.57
C VAL A 191 17.68 28.87 7.36
N SER A 192 18.60 27.97 7.04
CA SER A 192 19.49 28.15 5.88
C SER A 192 18.72 28.10 4.56
N GLU A 193 19.37 28.59 3.50
CA GLU A 193 19.00 28.18 2.15
C GLU A 193 19.08 26.66 1.98
N LYS A 194 18.41 26.16 0.95
CA LYS A 194 18.50 24.75 0.56
C LYS A 194 19.91 24.50 0.02
N PHE A 195 20.59 23.46 0.52
CA PHE A 195 21.90 23.05 0.03
C PHE A 195 21.94 21.57 -0.31
N LEU A 196 22.74 21.24 -1.33
CA LEU A 196 22.91 19.88 -1.83
C LEU A 196 24.08 19.20 -1.10
N ALA A 197 23.82 18.05 -0.49
CA ALA A 197 24.81 17.22 0.20
C ALA A 197 24.49 15.74 -0.04
N CYS A 198 25.46 14.98 -0.58
CA CYS A 198 25.27 13.57 -0.99
C CYS A 198 24.05 13.40 -1.91
N ASP A 199 23.93 14.25 -2.93
CA ASP A 199 22.81 14.33 -3.89
C ASP A 199 21.42 14.56 -3.29
N LEU A 200 21.34 14.90 -2.01
CA LEU A 200 20.11 15.19 -1.30
C LEU A 200 20.07 16.64 -0.84
N ASN A 201 18.87 17.19 -0.77
CA ASN A 201 18.69 18.57 -0.38
C ASN A 201 18.38 18.68 1.11
N TRP A 202 19.12 19.55 1.79
CA TRP A 202 19.06 19.73 3.23
C TRP A 202 18.86 21.20 3.60
N LYS A 203 18.43 21.42 4.83
CA LYS A 203 18.43 22.73 5.50
C LYS A 203 18.93 22.58 6.94
N LEU A 204 19.60 23.62 7.41
CA LEU A 204 19.98 23.77 8.81
C LEU A 204 19.02 24.76 9.49
N GLU A 205 18.57 24.43 10.69
CA GLU A 205 17.69 25.24 11.52
C GLU A 205 18.39 25.53 12.86
N VAL A 206 18.57 26.80 13.19
CA VAL A 206 19.19 27.26 14.44
C VAL A 206 18.16 28.07 15.23
N HIS A 207 18.03 27.79 16.51
CA HIS A 207 17.17 28.52 17.45
C HIS A 207 18.03 29.24 18.48
N PRO A 208 18.30 30.54 18.29
CA PRO A 208 19.17 31.32 19.18
C PRO A 208 18.64 31.47 20.62
N ARG A 209 17.33 31.27 20.82
CA ARG A 209 16.68 31.28 22.14
C ARG A 209 16.25 29.88 22.59
N GLY A 210 16.74 28.84 21.92
CA GLY A 210 16.41 27.45 22.18
C GLY A 210 15.02 27.01 21.71
N PHE A 211 14.81 25.71 21.75
CA PHE A 211 13.61 25.01 21.34
C PHE A 211 13.35 23.81 22.26
N GLY A 212 12.08 23.52 22.56
CA GLY A 212 11.72 22.42 23.46
C GLY A 212 12.33 22.60 24.85
N GLU A 213 12.99 21.55 25.37
CA GLU A 213 13.61 21.56 26.70
C GLU A 213 14.76 22.57 26.83
N GLY A 214 15.41 22.96 25.73
CA GLY A 214 16.50 23.93 25.76
C GLY A 214 16.06 25.40 25.71
N LYS A 215 14.75 25.66 25.57
CA LYS A 215 14.22 27.02 25.39
C LYS A 215 14.59 27.93 26.55
N GLY A 216 15.19 29.08 26.24
CA GLY A 216 15.61 30.10 27.20
C GLY A 216 16.97 29.83 27.87
N CYS A 217 17.53 28.62 27.74
CA CYS A 217 18.79 28.25 28.39
C CYS A 217 19.90 27.95 27.38
N SER A 218 19.56 27.32 26.26
CA SER A 218 20.53 26.79 25.29
C SER A 218 20.12 27.13 23.86
N ILE A 219 21.11 27.37 23.00
CA ILE A 219 20.94 27.33 21.55
C ILE A 219 20.51 25.91 21.16
N SER A 220 19.53 25.80 20.27
CA SER A 220 19.16 24.52 19.64
C SER A 220 19.51 24.52 18.17
N ILE A 221 19.87 23.36 17.64
CA ILE A 221 20.25 23.21 16.24
C ILE A 221 19.74 21.90 15.67
N PHE A 222 19.20 21.94 14.45
CA PHE A 222 18.66 20.77 13.77
C PHE A 222 19.01 20.77 12.29
N LEU A 223 19.26 19.57 11.78
CA LEU A 223 19.36 19.25 10.37
C LEU A 223 18.02 18.71 9.89
N ARG A 224 17.61 19.08 8.67
CA ARG A 224 16.35 18.66 8.05
C ARG A 224 16.57 18.22 6.61
N LEU A 225 15.99 17.09 6.24
CA LEU A 225 15.88 16.64 4.85
C LEU A 225 14.72 17.36 4.15
N VAL A 226 14.95 17.86 2.93
CA VAL A 226 13.92 18.50 2.10
C VAL A 226 13.29 17.52 1.13
N ASP A 227 14.08 16.60 0.57
CA ASP A 227 13.60 15.71 -0.48
C ASP A 227 12.65 14.64 0.07
N SER A 228 11.63 14.31 -0.73
CA SER A 228 10.53 13.38 -0.38
C SER A 228 10.96 11.92 -0.42
N MET A 229 11.92 11.56 0.43
CA MET A 229 12.40 10.19 0.64
C MET A 229 12.75 9.94 2.10
N LYS A 230 13.10 8.68 2.41
CA LYS A 230 13.62 8.29 3.72
C LYS A 230 15.11 8.00 3.61
N VAL A 231 15.93 8.63 4.44
CA VAL A 231 17.40 8.50 4.40
C VAL A 231 17.97 8.24 5.79
N LYS A 232 18.95 7.35 5.89
CA LYS A 232 19.78 7.19 7.09
C LYS A 232 21.05 8.00 6.87
N ALA A 233 21.34 8.95 7.74
CA ALA A 233 22.57 9.74 7.68
C ALA A 233 23.23 9.88 9.05
N LYS A 234 24.57 9.89 9.04
CA LYS A 234 25.39 10.45 10.10
C LYS A 234 25.62 11.92 9.82
N TYR A 235 25.63 12.73 10.86
CA TYR A 235 25.83 14.15 10.73
C TYR A 235 26.59 14.71 11.93
N THR A 236 27.38 15.74 11.68
CA THR A 236 28.08 16.53 12.71
C THR A 236 27.75 18.00 12.51
N LEU A 237 27.38 18.67 13.58
CA LEU A 237 27.04 20.09 13.61
C LEU A 237 28.03 20.77 14.55
N THR A 238 28.79 21.74 14.03
CA THR A 238 29.88 22.39 14.77
C THR A 238 29.70 23.90 14.74
N MET A 239 29.55 24.52 15.90
CA MET A 239 29.60 25.98 16.04
C MET A 239 31.05 26.40 16.27
N LYS A 240 31.58 27.21 15.34
CA LYS A 240 33.00 27.56 15.33
C LYS A 240 33.28 28.69 16.32
N ASP A 241 34.16 28.43 17.27
CA ASP A 241 34.96 29.49 17.90
C ASP A 241 35.92 30.08 16.85
N GLN A 242 35.75 31.37 16.58
CA GLN A 242 36.44 32.13 15.53
C GLN A 242 37.73 32.81 16.03
N ILE A 243 38.10 32.62 17.30
CA ILE A 243 39.25 33.27 17.94
C ILE A 243 40.28 32.23 18.39
N LYS A 244 39.88 31.27 19.23
CA LYS A 244 40.80 30.30 19.87
C LYS A 244 40.73 28.91 19.24
N GLY A 245 39.76 28.67 18.36
CA GLY A 245 39.55 27.38 17.69
C GLY A 245 38.93 26.31 18.60
N LYS A 246 38.45 26.64 19.79
CA LYS A 246 37.75 25.70 20.68
C LYS A 246 36.29 25.58 20.27
N HIS A 247 36.03 24.83 19.21
CA HIS A 247 34.68 24.67 18.66
C HIS A 247 33.75 23.85 19.58
N CYS A 248 32.44 24.04 19.42
CA CYS A 248 31.41 23.25 20.07
C CYS A 248 30.74 22.35 19.03
N THR A 249 30.66 21.05 19.30
CA THR A 249 30.27 20.05 18.31
C THR A 249 29.23 19.07 18.85
N PHE A 250 28.30 18.66 18.00
CA PHE A 250 27.34 17.59 18.23
C PHE A 250 27.32 16.64 17.04
N SER A 251 27.36 15.34 17.28
CA SER A 251 27.24 14.33 16.24
C SER A 251 26.04 13.42 16.50
N GLY A 252 25.37 13.00 15.43
CA GLY A 252 24.21 12.12 15.50
C GLY A 252 24.12 11.16 14.32
N SER A 253 23.23 10.17 14.44
CA SER A 253 22.90 9.24 13.36
C SER A 253 21.42 8.92 13.39
N SER A 254 20.68 9.40 12.39
CA SER A 254 19.22 9.37 12.41
C SER A 254 18.65 9.00 11.05
N TRP A 255 17.44 8.44 11.06
CA TRP A 255 16.61 8.38 9.88
C TRP A 255 15.91 9.73 9.72
N PHE A 256 15.94 10.28 8.52
CA PHE A 256 15.21 11.49 8.14
C PHE A 256 14.14 11.12 7.13
N ALA A 257 12.97 11.74 7.25
CA ALA A 257 11.89 11.68 6.27
C ALA A 257 11.34 13.10 6.02
N SER A 258 10.89 13.36 4.80
CA SER A 258 10.32 14.66 4.44
C SER A 258 9.07 14.96 5.27
N GLY A 259 8.98 16.19 5.79
CA GLY A 259 7.80 16.72 6.46
C GLY A 259 7.68 16.40 7.97
N SER A 260 8.38 15.39 8.50
CA SER A 260 8.24 14.95 9.90
C SER A 260 9.46 15.22 10.77
N ASP A 261 10.68 15.02 10.27
CA ASP A 261 11.83 14.84 11.16
C ASP A 261 12.92 15.90 10.96
N ASN A 262 13.16 16.68 12.01
CA ASN A 262 14.40 17.40 12.20
C ASN A 262 15.23 16.67 13.26
N CYS A 263 16.53 16.49 13.02
CA CYS A 263 17.41 15.79 13.94
C CYS A 263 18.58 16.68 14.33
N GLY A 264 18.93 16.68 15.61
CA GLY A 264 19.96 17.57 16.15
C GLY A 264 19.89 17.62 17.66
N SER A 265 20.23 18.76 18.24
CA SER A 265 20.26 18.95 19.69
C SER A 265 19.41 20.13 20.13
N ARG A 266 18.51 19.87 21.09
CA ARG A 266 17.72 20.90 21.78
C ARG A 266 18.57 21.70 22.77
N SER A 267 19.62 21.10 23.34
CA SER A 267 20.53 21.73 24.29
C SER A 267 21.95 21.67 23.75
N PHE A 268 22.20 22.34 22.62
CA PHE A 268 23.46 22.27 21.90
C PHE A 268 24.59 23.05 22.61
N MET A 269 24.31 24.30 22.97
CA MET A 269 25.26 25.19 23.63
C MET A 269 24.50 26.15 24.57
N PRO A 270 24.99 26.44 25.78
CA PRO A 270 24.40 27.46 26.64
C PRO A 270 24.35 28.83 25.94
N ILE A 271 23.25 29.57 26.10
CA ILE A 271 23.13 30.93 25.56
C ILE A 271 24.19 31.87 26.16
N SER A 272 24.58 31.65 27.42
CA SER A 272 25.67 32.37 28.07
C SER A 272 26.99 32.21 27.34
N ASP A 273 27.33 30.98 26.92
CA ASP A 273 28.58 30.68 26.23
C ASP A 273 28.61 31.25 24.82
N MET A 274 27.46 31.24 24.12
CA MET A 274 27.33 31.84 22.80
C MET A 274 27.56 33.36 22.83
N ASN A 275 27.10 34.03 23.89
CA ASN A 275 27.17 35.47 24.05
C ASN A 275 28.43 35.96 24.78
N ASP A 276 29.26 35.07 25.31
CA ASP A 276 30.53 35.42 25.95
C ASP A 276 31.57 35.80 24.87
N PRO A 277 31.99 37.08 24.79
CA PRO A 277 32.97 37.52 23.80
C PRO A 277 34.32 36.79 23.91
N GLY A 278 34.66 36.28 25.09
CA GLY A 278 35.88 35.52 25.34
C GLY A 278 35.87 34.10 24.79
N LYS A 279 34.69 33.57 24.41
CA LYS A 279 34.53 32.23 23.81
C LYS A 279 34.61 32.22 22.28
N GLY A 280 34.43 33.39 21.64
CA GLY A 280 34.67 33.56 20.20
C GLY A 280 33.63 32.94 19.26
N TYR A 281 32.50 32.44 19.74
CA TYR A 281 31.44 31.89 18.87
C TYR A 281 30.69 32.97 18.08
N LEU A 282 30.59 34.17 18.64
CA LEU A 282 29.98 35.33 18.02
C LEU A 282 31.01 36.45 17.82
N VAL A 283 31.43 36.69 16.57
CA VAL A 283 32.39 37.76 16.22
C VAL A 283 31.74 38.72 15.25
N LYS A 284 31.73 40.02 15.57
CA LYS A 284 31.02 41.07 14.80
C LYS A 284 29.56 40.70 14.52
N ASP A 285 28.89 40.16 15.54
CA ASP A 285 27.51 39.66 15.47
C ASP A 285 27.27 38.59 14.38
N CYS A 286 28.30 37.82 14.04
CA CYS A 286 28.24 36.74 13.08
C CYS A 286 28.63 35.41 13.72
N CYS A 287 27.78 34.40 13.55
CA CYS A 287 28.04 33.02 13.96
C CYS A 287 28.41 32.18 12.73
N ILE A 288 29.32 31.22 12.89
CA ILE A 288 29.66 30.26 11.84
C ILE A 288 29.31 28.85 12.32
N VAL A 289 28.48 28.17 11.54
CA VAL A 289 28.13 26.76 11.77
C VAL A 289 28.64 25.92 10.63
N GLU A 290 29.42 24.91 10.95
CA GLU A 290 29.84 23.86 10.05
C GLU A 290 28.91 22.65 10.16
N VAL A 291 28.55 22.10 9.01
CA VAL A 291 27.68 20.94 8.86
C VAL A 291 28.45 19.89 8.08
N GLU A 292 28.58 18.71 8.66
CA GLU A 292 29.09 17.50 8.00
C GLU A 292 27.96 16.49 7.87
N ILE A 293 27.83 15.86 6.71
CA ILE A 293 26.80 14.85 6.43
C ILE A 293 27.44 13.68 5.71
N SER A 294 27.09 12.47 6.16
CA SER A 294 27.40 11.21 5.47
C SER A 294 26.14 10.38 5.38
N VAL A 295 25.63 10.20 4.16
CA VAL A 295 24.47 9.35 3.88
C VAL A 295 24.90 7.89 3.89
N GLN A 296 24.19 7.06 4.66
CA GLN A 296 24.45 5.64 4.83
C GLN A 296 23.48 4.78 4.02
N ALA A 297 22.23 5.22 3.87
CA ALA A 297 21.24 4.52 3.06
C ALA A 297 20.10 5.45 2.63
N THR A 298 19.57 5.25 1.43
CA THR A 298 18.40 5.94 0.89
C THR A 298 17.32 4.93 0.50
N VAL A 299 16.07 5.23 0.85
CA VAL A 299 14.91 4.41 0.51
C VAL A 299 14.15 5.08 -0.63
N HIS A 300 13.99 4.36 -1.73
CA HIS A 300 13.25 4.82 -2.91
C HIS A 300 11.96 4.02 -3.04
N ASN A 301 10.84 4.73 -3.05
CA ASN A 301 9.53 4.14 -3.34
C ASN A 301 9.14 4.46 -4.77
N LYS A 302 8.83 3.42 -5.56
CA LYS A 302 8.24 3.56 -6.88
C LYS A 302 6.86 2.93 -6.88
N ILE A 303 5.85 3.74 -7.17
CA ILE A 303 4.52 3.22 -7.51
C ILE A 303 4.61 2.75 -8.95
N MET A 304 4.44 1.45 -9.15
CA MET A 304 4.57 0.80 -10.44
C MET A 304 3.23 0.21 -10.84
N ARG A 305 2.83 0.44 -12.10
CA ARG A 305 1.76 -0.35 -12.71
C ARG A 305 2.33 -1.71 -13.10
N TYR A 306 1.57 -2.79 -12.87
CA TYR A 306 2.05 -4.17 -12.98
C TYR A 306 2.62 -4.54 -14.36
N GLU A 307 2.17 -3.89 -15.44
CA GLU A 307 2.76 -4.00 -16.79
C GLU A 307 4.28 -3.76 -16.81
N TYR A 308 4.81 -2.99 -15.84
CA TYR A 308 6.23 -2.69 -15.68
C TYR A 308 6.94 -3.53 -14.61
N LEU A 309 6.20 -4.27 -13.76
CA LEU A 309 6.79 -5.09 -12.68
C LEU A 309 7.48 -6.33 -13.24
N GLN A 310 6.86 -6.99 -14.23
CA GLN A 310 7.43 -8.19 -14.86
C GLN A 310 8.71 -7.86 -15.63
N PHE A 311 8.73 -6.73 -16.34
CA PHE A 311 9.88 -6.27 -17.13
C PHE A 311 11.11 -5.90 -16.28
N GLN A 312 10.94 -5.37 -15.07
CA GLN A 312 12.08 -4.91 -14.25
C GLN A 312 12.70 -6.02 -13.40
N PHE A 313 11.93 -6.99 -12.89
CA PHE A 313 12.52 -8.14 -12.17
C PHE A 313 13.34 -9.05 -13.09
N GLU A 314 12.87 -9.30 -14.32
CA GLU A 314 13.62 -10.05 -15.33
C GLU A 314 14.93 -9.32 -15.71
N ASN A 315 14.89 -7.99 -15.84
CA ASN A 315 16.09 -7.18 -16.12
C ASN A 315 17.03 -7.01 -14.91
N TRP A 316 16.52 -7.09 -13.67
CA TRP A 316 17.32 -7.03 -12.45
C TRP A 316 18.30 -8.20 -12.36
N ASN A 317 17.86 -9.40 -12.75
CA ASN A 317 18.71 -10.58 -12.85
C ASN A 317 19.73 -10.48 -14.01
N LEU A 318 19.32 -9.90 -15.15
CA LEU A 318 20.19 -9.77 -16.32
C LEU A 318 21.31 -8.73 -16.13
N LEU A 319 21.08 -7.65 -15.37
CA LEU A 319 22.10 -6.62 -15.10
C LEU A 319 23.19 -7.06 -14.11
N GLN A 320 22.93 -8.04 -13.26
CA GLN A 320 23.96 -8.66 -12.40
C GLN A 320 24.84 -9.68 -13.17
N VAL A 321 24.28 -10.37 -14.16
CA VAL A 321 25.01 -11.37 -14.97
C VAL A 321 25.96 -10.70 -15.99
N ARG A 322 25.64 -9.50 -16.50
CA ARG A 322 26.49 -8.80 -17.49
C ARG A 322 27.79 -8.18 -16.93
N ARG A 323 28.08 -8.33 -15.63
CA ARG A 323 29.33 -7.87 -15.01
C ARG A 323 30.38 -8.97 -14.73
N TRP A 324 30.15 -10.21 -15.17
CA TRP A 324 31.07 -11.34 -14.93
C TRP A 324 31.56 -12.10 -16.18
N ASN A 325 31.17 -11.72 -17.40
CA ASN A 325 31.62 -12.40 -18.63
C ASN A 325 32.60 -11.58 -19.48
N PHE A 326 33.64 -11.03 -18.86
CA PHE A 326 34.85 -10.61 -19.56
C PHE A 326 36.05 -11.16 -18.79
N PHE A 327 36.37 -12.43 -19.00
CA PHE A 327 37.71 -13.04 -19.02
C PHE A 327 37.52 -14.54 -19.30
N ILE A 328 38.46 -15.14 -20.05
CA ILE A 328 38.45 -16.50 -20.65
C ILE A 328 37.61 -16.47 -21.95
N ILE A 329 38.19 -16.45 -23.16
CA ILE A 329 39.18 -17.37 -23.75
C ILE A 329 40.12 -16.56 -24.67
N SER A 330 41.43 -16.76 -24.49
CA SER A 330 42.49 -16.49 -25.47
C SER A 330 42.67 -17.68 -26.39
#